data_AF-A0AAD5MCL2-F1
#
_entry.id   AF-A0AAD5MCL2-F1
#
_cell.length_a   1.000
_cell.length_b   1.000
_cell.length_c   1.000
_cell.angle_alpha   90.00
_cell.angle_beta   90.00
_cell.angle_gamma   90.00
#
_symmetry.space_group_name_H-M   'P 1'
#
loop_
_entity.id
_entity.type
_entity.pdbx_description
1 polymer ?
#
loop_
_entity_poly.entity_id
_entity_poly.type
_entity_poly.pdbx_seq_one_letter_code
_entity_poly.pdbx_strand_id
1 'polypeptide(L)' 'MIPFLQMANANTMKVGCAYSVCDHTLHCPTHPRYVVFVCQYGESSIKINAPIYMQGSEEGELPKRQLSNKV' A
#
# COMPACT_ATOMS: atom_id res chain seq x y z
N MET A 1 -11.13 -2.92 3.59
CA MET A 1 -9.65 -3.02 3.59
C MET A 1 -9.11 -1.94 4.50
N ILE A 2 -8.24 -2.26 5.46
CA ILE A 2 -7.61 -1.26 6.35
C ILE A 2 -6.33 -0.78 5.66
N PRO A 3 -6.29 0.45 5.09
CA PRO A 3 -5.16 0.89 4.24
C PRO A 3 -3.82 0.88 4.97
N PHE A 4 -3.84 1.22 6.26
CA PHE A 4 -2.66 1.23 7.12
C PHE A 4 -1.91 -0.11 7.11
N LEU A 5 -2.65 -1.22 7.26
CA LEU A 5 -2.02 -2.54 7.37
C LEU A 5 -1.39 -2.98 6.04
N GLN A 6 -1.87 -2.51 4.88
CA GLN A 6 -1.21 -2.80 3.61
C GLN A 6 0.02 -1.93 3.39
N MET A 7 0.00 -0.67 3.81
CA MET A 7 1.17 0.20 3.76
C MET A 7 2.34 -0.35 4.59
N ALA A 8 2.04 -0.91 5.77
CA ALA A 8 3.04 -1.45 6.68
C ALA A 8 3.45 -2.90 6.39
N ASN A 9 2.86 -3.56 5.40
CA ASN A 9 3.06 -4.98 5.14
C ASN A 9 4.47 -5.25 4.59
N ALA A 10 5.36 -5.79 5.43
CA ALA A 10 6.73 -6.11 5.09
C ALA A 10 6.87 -7.22 4.03
N ASN A 11 5.78 -7.94 3.73
CA ASN A 11 5.79 -8.97 2.67
C ASN A 11 5.64 -8.41 1.26
N THR A 12 5.28 -7.13 1.09
CA THR A 12 5.24 -6.47 -0.22
C THR A 12 6.35 -5.44 -0.34
N MET A 13 7.05 -5.46 -1.47
CA MET A 13 8.04 -4.43 -1.84
C MET A 13 7.60 -3.60 -3.05
N LYS A 14 6.44 -3.93 -3.63
CA LYS A 14 5.94 -3.30 -4.84
C LYS A 14 4.69 -2.51 -4.50
N VAL A 15 4.67 -1.25 -4.92
CA VAL A 15 3.50 -0.39 -4.86
C VAL A 15 3.43 0.39 -6.17
N GLY A 16 2.25 0.43 -6.76
CA GLY A 16 1.94 1.28 -7.92
C GLY A 16 0.72 2.11 -7.60
N CYS A 17 0.81 3.43 -7.79
CA CYS A 17 -0.31 4.33 -7.51
C CYS A 17 -0.66 5.14 -8.76
N ALA A 18 -1.93 5.47 -8.88
CA ALA A 18 -2.47 6.38 -9.87
C ALA A 18 -3.40 7.37 -9.17
N TYR A 19 -3.59 8.52 -9.79
CA TYR A 19 -4.59 9.49 -9.34
C TYR A 19 -5.44 9.94 -10.53
N SER A 20 -6.67 10.36 -10.23
CA SER A 20 -7.56 10.99 -11.20
C SER A 20 -8.29 12.15 -10.55
N VAL A 21 -8.40 13.27 -11.27
CA VAL A 21 -9.26 14.38 -10.88
C VAL A 21 -10.65 14.08 -11.42
N CYS A 22 -11.62 13.92 -10.54
CA CYS A 22 -13.00 13.64 -10.90
C CYS A 22 -13.83 14.93 -10.80
N ASP A 23 -14.51 15.27 -11.90
CA ASP A 23 -15.44 16.38 -11.95
C ASP A 23 -16.85 15.85 -12.26
N HIS A 24 -17.71 15.81 -11.24
CA HIS A 24 -19.10 15.38 -11.36
C HIS A 24 -20.07 16.54 -11.53
N THR A 25 -19.57 17.78 -11.62
CA THR A 25 -20.42 18.98 -11.73
C THR A 25 -21.24 18.99 -13.03
N LEU A 26 -20.79 18.27 -14.07
CA LEU A 26 -21.51 18.08 -15.34
C LEU A 26 -22.80 17.25 -15.20
N HIS A 27 -22.89 16.38 -14.18
CA HIS A 27 -24.04 15.48 -13.97
C HIS A 27 -24.82 15.80 -12.70
N CYS A 28 -24.18 16.38 -11.67
CA CYS A 28 -24.83 16.84 -10.46
C CYS A 28 -24.12 18.11 -9.93
N PRO A 29 -24.71 19.31 -10.06
CA PRO A 29 -24.06 20.58 -9.71
C PRO A 29 -23.66 20.71 -8.23
N THR A 30 -24.23 19.88 -7.36
CA THR A 30 -23.96 19.86 -5.92
C THR A 30 -22.74 19.00 -5.55
N HIS A 31 -22.19 18.23 -6.49
CA HIS A 31 -21.06 17.35 -6.22
C HIS A 31 -19.74 18.12 -6.39
N PRO A 32 -18.91 18.21 -5.35
CA PRO A 32 -17.63 18.91 -5.45
C PRO A 32 -16.66 18.14 -6.35
N ARG A 33 -15.72 18.87 -6.96
CA ARG A 33 -14.53 18.25 -7.58
C ARG A 33 -13.72 17.53 -6.49
N TYR A 34 -13.26 16.34 -6.78
CA TYR A 34 -12.41 15.58 -5.86
C TYR A 34 -11.30 14.85 -6.61
N VAL A 35 -10.22 14.52 -5.89
CA VAL A 35 -9.11 13.74 -6.41
C VAL A 35 -9.20 12.33 -5.83
N VAL A 36 -9.20 11.32 -6.70
CA VAL A 36 -9.14 9.92 -6.32
C VAL A 36 -7.70 9.45 -6.41
N PHE A 37 -7.22 8.82 -5.34
CA PHE A 37 -5.95 8.11 -5.32
C PHE A 37 -6.24 6.61 -5.23
N VAL A 38 -5.60 5.82 -6.09
CA VAL A 38 -5.69 4.36 -6.07
C VAL A 38 -4.28 3.81 -6.04
N CYS A 39 -3.99 2.94 -5.08
CA CYS A 39 -2.73 2.22 -5.00
C CYS A 39 -2.99 0.72 -5.06
N GLN A 40 -2.12 0.00 -5.77
CA GLN A 40 -2.04 -1.45 -5.80
C GLN A 40 -0.70 -1.88 -5.21
N TYR A 41 -0.75 -2.90 -4.36
CA TYR A 41 0.43 -3.51 -3.75
C TYR A 41 0.73 -4.84 -4.46
N GLY A 42 2.00 -5.22 -4.50
CA GLY A 42 2.41 -6.49 -5.11
C GLY A 42 1.80 -7.72 -4.45
N GLU A 43 1.44 -7.61 -3.17
CA GLU A 43 0.58 -8.56 -2.47
C GLU A 43 -0.84 -7.96 -2.37
N SER A 44 -1.79 -8.57 -3.07
CA SER A 44 -3.15 -8.03 -3.22
C SER A 44 -3.95 -8.01 -1.90
N SER A 45 -3.58 -8.85 -0.95
CA SER A 45 -4.32 -9.00 0.31
C SER A 45 -3.41 -9.31 1.48
N ILE A 46 -3.77 -8.78 2.64
CA ILE A 46 -3.14 -9.14 3.90
C ILE A 46 -3.56 -10.56 4.26
N LYS A 47 -2.58 -11.40 4.59
CA LYS A 47 -2.84 -12.79 5.01
C LYS A 47 -3.33 -12.80 6.45
N ILE A 48 -4.48 -13.41 6.67
CA ILE A 48 -5.03 -13.60 8.03
C ILE A 48 -4.07 -14.51 8.80
N ASN A 49 -3.84 -14.20 10.08
CA ASN A 49 -2.92 -14.91 10.99
C ASN A 49 -1.43 -14.83 10.63
N ALA A 50 -1.04 -13.99 9.66
CA ALA A 50 0.36 -13.67 9.41
C ALA A 50 0.71 -12.29 10.01
N PRO A 51 1.91 -12.12 10.62
CA PRO A 51 2.35 -10.82 11.09
C PRO A 51 2.54 -9.85 9.90
N ILE A 52 2.15 -8.59 10.09
CA ILE A 52 2.29 -7.52 9.08
C ILE A 52 3.78 -7.15 8.88
N TYR A 53 4.52 -7.06 9.97
CA TYR A 53 5.96 -6.88 10.01
C TYR A 53 6.51 -7.59 11.25
N MET A 54 7.79 -7.90 11.25
CA MET A 54 8.47 -8.43 12.44
C MET A 54 8.96 -7.26 13.29
N GLN A 55 8.82 -7.38 14.61
CA GLN A 55 9.47 -6.45 15.52
C GLN A 55 10.98 -6.64 15.43
N GLY A 56 11.71 -5.57 15.12
CA GLY A 56 13.17 -5.60 15.02
C GLY A 56 13.86 -5.35 16.36
N SER A 57 15.16 -5.70 16.43
CA SER A 57 16.09 -5.16 17.44
C SER A 57 16.49 -3.72 17.09
N GLU A 58 17.11 -3.00 18.03
CA GLU A 58 17.52 -1.59 17.84
C GLU A 58 18.47 -1.37 16.66
N GLU A 59 19.13 -2.42 16.18
CA GLU A 59 20.09 -2.40 15.07
C GLU A 59 19.44 -2.70 13.69
N GLY A 60 18.13 -3.02 13.66
CA GLY A 60 17.35 -3.16 12.42
C GLY A 60 17.81 -4.32 11.53
N GLU A 61 17.40 -5.54 11.85
CA GLU A 61 17.71 -6.71 11.00
C GLU A 61 16.92 -6.66 9.69
N LEU A 62 17.61 -6.56 8.54
CA LEU A 62 16.98 -6.61 7.23
C LEU A 62 16.34 -8.00 7.00
N PRO A 63 15.10 -8.08 6.48
CA PRO A 63 14.49 -9.37 6.16
C PRO A 63 15.37 -10.16 5.19
N LYS A 64 15.60 -11.45 5.44
CA LYS A 64 16.45 -12.33 4.61
C LYS A 64 16.11 -12.30 3.10
N ARG A 65 14.87 -11.97 2.73
CA ARG A 65 14.44 -11.77 1.33
C ARG A 65 15.14 -10.60 0.62
N GLN A 66 15.57 -9.56 1.34
CA GLN A 66 16.34 -8.43 0.79
C GLN A 66 17.79 -8.81 0.48
N LEU A 67 18.35 -9.81 1.19
CA LEU A 67 19.72 -10.28 0.96
C LEU A 67 19.84 -11.17 -0.29
N SER A 68 18.75 -11.81 -0.73
CA SER A 68 18.76 -12.73 -1.88
C SER A 68 18.82 -12.03 -3.24
N ASN A 69 18.49 -10.73 -3.32
CA ASN A 69 18.54 -9.94 -4.56
C ASN A 69 19.85 -9.13 -4.71
N LYS A 70 20.88 -9.48 -3.94
CA LYS A 70 22.18 -8.78 -3.90
C LYS A 70 23.32 -9.52 -4.63
N VAL A 71 22.99 -10.35 -5.63
CA VAL A 71 23.96 -11.00 -6.54
C VAL A 71 23.71 -10.53 -7.96
#